data_AF-A0A328SQQ8-F1
#
_entry.id   AF-A0A328SQQ8-F1
#
_cell.length_a   1.000
_cell.length_b   1.000
_cell.length_c   1.000
_cell.angle_alpha   90.00
_cell.angle_beta   90.00
_cell.angle_gamma   90.00
#
_symmetry.space_group_name_H-M   'P 1'
#
loop_
_entity.id
_entity.type
_entity.pdbx_description
1 polymer ?
#
loop_
_entity_poly.entity_id
_entity_poly.type
_entity_poly.pdbx_seq_one_letter_code
_entity_poly.pdbx_strand_id
1 'polypeptide(L)' 'MKNYTVKARQRYGSNSIDLTLPASIRREYSINHGDIFKISPIEKDDVLTLEYRLIYHNEDDEDSEE' A
#
# COMPACT_ATOMS: atom_id res chain seq x y z
N MET A 1 -4.63 -7.01 -17.89
CA MET A 1 -4.25 -6.60 -16.52
C MET A 1 -5.50 -6.34 -15.73
N LYS A 2 -5.55 -6.77 -14.47
CA LYS A 2 -6.66 -6.46 -13.57
C LYS A 2 -6.43 -5.07 -12.98
N ASN A 3 -7.42 -4.20 -13.08
CA ASN A 3 -7.35 -2.86 -12.49
C ASN A 3 -7.93 -2.92 -11.08
N TYR A 4 -7.28 -2.22 -10.14
CA TYR A 4 -7.76 -2.08 -8.78
C TYR A 4 -8.02 -0.60 -8.51
N THR A 5 -9.15 -0.31 -7.89
CA THR A 5 -9.49 1.04 -7.44
C THR A 5 -9.54 1.04 -5.92
N VAL A 6 -8.87 2.01 -5.32
CA VAL A 6 -8.87 2.24 -3.87
C VAL A 6 -9.38 3.65 -3.59
N LYS A 7 -9.93 3.85 -2.41
CA LYS A 7 -10.42 5.15 -1.96
C LYS A 7 -9.56 5.63 -0.79
N ALA A 8 -9.07 6.87 -0.89
CA ALA A 8 -8.42 7.55 0.21
C ALA A 8 -9.37 7.68 1.41
N ARG A 9 -8.87 7.40 2.61
CA ARG A 9 -9.61 7.52 3.87
C ARG A 9 -8.85 8.45 4.81
N GLN A 10 -9.57 9.31 5.51
CA GLN A 10 -8.97 10.15 6.54
C GLN A 10 -8.50 9.27 7.70
N ARG A 11 -7.25 9.46 8.14
CA ARG A 11 -6.74 8.78 9.32
C ARG A 11 -7.10 9.59 10.56
N TYR A 12 -7.79 8.97 11.53
CA TYR A 12 -8.20 9.66 12.75
C TYR A 12 -6.98 10.15 13.55
N GLY A 13 -7.04 11.38 14.06
CA GLY A 13 -5.97 11.96 14.87
C GLY A 13 -4.69 12.32 14.09
N SER A 14 -4.73 12.33 12.75
CA SER A 14 -3.61 12.72 11.90
C SER A 14 -4.07 13.55 10.71
N ASN A 15 -3.16 14.35 10.15
CA ASN A 15 -3.36 15.03 8.87
C ASN A 15 -3.03 14.13 7.67
N SER A 16 -2.68 12.87 7.90
CA SER A 16 -2.45 11.88 6.84
C SER A 16 -3.74 11.19 6.39
N ILE A 17 -3.67 10.59 5.21
CA ILE A 17 -4.71 9.74 4.65
C ILE A 17 -4.16 8.34 4.42
N ASP A 18 -5.06 7.36 4.42
CA ASP A 18 -4.74 5.96 4.16
C ASP A 18 -5.27 5.55 2.78
N LEU A 19 -4.45 4.85 2.01
CA LEU A 19 -4.85 4.06 0.86
C LEU A 19 -4.71 2.59 1.22
N THR A 20 -5.82 1.88 1.32
CA THR A 20 -5.82 0.47 1.72
C THR A 20 -5.51 -0.44 0.52
N LEU A 21 -4.49 -1.28 0.64
CA LEU A 21 -4.19 -2.31 -0.34
C LEU A 21 -5.32 -3.36 -0.36
N PRO A 22 -5.93 -3.66 -1.53
CA PRO A 22 -6.94 -4.71 -1.61
C PRO A 22 -6.37 -6.08 -1.20
N ALA A 23 -7.16 -6.87 -0.48
CA ALA A 23 -6.76 -8.20 0.00
C ALA A 23 -6.29 -9.14 -1.12
N SER A 24 -6.80 -8.97 -2.35
CA SER A 24 -6.34 -9.75 -3.50
C SER A 24 -4.89 -9.43 -3.88
N ILE A 25 -4.49 -8.15 -3.86
CA ILE A 25 -3.10 -7.76 -4.15
C ILE A 25 -2.19 -8.26 -3.04
N ARG A 26 -2.62 -8.11 -1.78
CA ARG A 26 -1.86 -8.61 -0.63
C ARG A 26 -1.54 -10.10 -0.78
N ARG A 27 -2.55 -10.94 -1.03
CA ARG A 27 -2.39 -12.39 -1.18
C ARG A 27 -1.61 -12.80 -2.42
N GLU A 28 -1.81 -12.10 -3.54
CA GLU A 28 -1.15 -12.42 -4.81
C GLU A 28 0.37 -12.20 -4.75
N TYR A 29 0.80 -11.19 -4.01
CA TYR A 29 2.21 -10.81 -3.90
C TYR A 29 2.83 -11.08 -2.52
N SER A 30 2.12 -11.83 -1.67
CA SER A 30 2.55 -12.15 -0.30
C SER A 30 3.03 -10.92 0.48
N ILE A 31 2.29 -9.80 0.39
CA ILE A 31 2.63 -8.58 1.12
C ILE A 31 2.23 -8.77 2.58
N ASN A 32 3.18 -8.60 3.48
CA ASN A 32 3.01 -8.94 4.89
C ASN A 32 2.87 -7.69 5.75
N HIS A 33 2.33 -7.88 6.95
CA HIS A 33 2.46 -6.84 7.98
C HIS A 33 3.95 -6.60 8.27
N GLY A 34 4.35 -5.33 8.37
CA GLY A 34 5.75 -4.94 8.55
C GLY A 34 6.55 -4.71 7.26
N ASP A 35 6.02 -5.07 6.09
CA ASP A 35 6.62 -4.68 4.81
C ASP A 35 6.76 -3.15 4.70
N ILE A 36 7.93 -2.68 4.25
CA ILE A 36 8.18 -1.24 4.09
C ILE A 36 8.22 -0.91 2.60
N PHE A 37 7.33 0.00 2.20
CA PHE A 37 7.30 0.57 0.87
C PHE A 37 7.86 1.99 0.87
N LYS A 38 8.72 2.29 -0.10
CA LYS A 38 9.04 3.67 -0.47
C LYS A 38 7.95 4.18 -1.41
N ILE A 39 7.39 5.34 -1.11
CA ILE A 39 6.47 6.06 -1.99
C ILE A 39 7.23 7.16 -2.77
N SER A 40 7.00 7.23 -4.07
CA SER A 40 7.54 8.29 -4.94
C SER A 40 6.38 8.96 -5.68
N PRO A 41 6.04 10.21 -5.37
CA PRO A 41 5.06 10.97 -6.15
C PRO A 41 5.69 11.41 -7.47
N ILE A 42 5.00 11.14 -8.57
CA ILE A 42 5.41 11.54 -9.92
C ILE A 42 4.23 12.32 -10.52
N GLU A 43 4.44 13.59 -10.80
CA GLU A 43 3.44 14.46 -11.42
C GLU A 43 3.85 14.74 -12.86
N LYS A 44 2.97 14.40 -13.80
CA LYS A 44 3.18 14.62 -15.23
C LYS A 44 1.84 14.84 -15.93
N ASP A 45 1.76 15.87 -16.77
CA ASP A 45 0.57 16.17 -17.57
C ASP A 45 -0.72 16.24 -16.72
N ASP A 46 -0.65 16.93 -15.57
CA ASP A 46 -1.71 17.05 -14.55
C ASP A 46 -2.20 15.71 -13.94
N VAL A 47 -1.44 14.64 -14.14
CA VAL A 47 -1.68 13.33 -13.55
C VAL A 47 -0.68 13.07 -12.43
N LEU A 48 -1.18 12.93 -11.21
CA LEU A 48 -0.41 12.44 -10.06
C LEU A 48 -0.39 10.91 -10.05
N THR A 49 0.80 10.34 -10.13
CA THR A 49 1.05 8.92 -9.92
C THR A 49 1.79 8.72 -8.60
N LEU A 50 1.30 7.81 -7.77
CA LEU A 50 1.99 7.40 -6.55
C LEU A 50 2.62 6.02 -6.78
N GLU A 51 3.94 5.99 -7.00
CA GLU A 51 4.66 4.73 -7.16
C GLU A 51 5.08 4.19 -5.79
N TYR A 52 4.59 3.00 -5.43
CA TYR A 52 5.02 2.27 -4.23
C TYR A 52 6.01 1.17 -4.63
N ARG A 53 7.18 1.17 -3.99
CA ARG A 53 8.21 0.16 -4.19
C ARG A 53 8.53 -0.51 -2.87
N LEU A 54 8.36 -1.84 -2.80
CA LEU A 54 8.79 -2.63 -1.65
C LEU A 54 10.31 -2.50 -1.52
N ILE A 55 10.79 -2.02 -0.38
CA ILE A 55 12.23 -1.84 -0.10
C ILE A 55 12.73 -2.71 1.05
N TYR A 56 11.80 -3.27 1.82
CA TYR A 56 12.07 -4.26 2.85
C TYR A 56 10.87 -5.19 2.92
N HIS A 57 11.13 -6.49 2.81
CA HIS A 57 10.13 -7.52 2.94
C HIS A 57 10.28 -8.16 4.32
N ASN A 58 9.22 -8.12 5.12
CA ASN A 58 9.16 -8.80 6.39
C ASN A 58 8.81 -10.27 6.14
N GLU A 59 9.76 -11.16 6.44
CA GLU A 59 9.59 -12.61 6.26
C GLU A 59 8.67 -13.21 7.33
N ASP A 60 8.49 -12.52 8.45
CA ASP A 60 7.61 -12.92 9.54
C ASP A 60 6.24 -12.26 9.35
N ASP A 61 5.30 -12.97 8.70
CA ASP A 61 3.90 -12.54 8.67
C ASP A 61 3.28 -12.79 10.06
N GLU A 62 3.47 -11.85 10.98
CA GLU A 62 2.81 -11.80 12.30
C GLU A 62 1.30 -11.53 12.18
N ASP A 63 0.64 -12.11 11.19
CA ASP A 63 -0.82 -12.34 11.16
C ASP A 63 -1.17 -13.70 11.82
N SER A 64 -0.21 -14.32 12.51
CA SER A 64 -0.39 -15.56 13.26
C SER A 64 -0.88 -15.31 14.69
N GLU A 65 -2.03 -14.65 14.85
CA GLU A 65 -2.82 -14.72 16.09
C GLU A 65 -4.34 -14.77 15.77
N GLU A 66 -4.84 -15.99 15.53
CA GLU A 66 -5.84 -16.71 16.37
C GLU A 66 -6.22 -18.08 15.75
#